data_AF-A0A2G8N307-F1
#
_entry.id   AF-A0A2G8N307-F1
#
_cell.length_a   1.000
_cell.length_b   1.000
_cell.length_c   1.000
_cell.angle_alpha   90.00
_cell.angle_beta   90.00
_cell.angle_gamma   90.00
#
_symmetry.space_group_name_H-M   'P 1'
#
loop_
_entity.id
_entity.type
_entity.pdbx_description
1 polymer ?
#
loop_
_entity_poly.entity_id
_entity_poly.type
_entity_poly.pdbx_seq_one_letter_code
_entity_poly.pdbx_strand_id
1 'polypeptide(L)'
;MKQGSLSEQMGAMALVDQLRLQQRQVQDHLDLPRRREEVAQRIRTYYQAQGIACDDAVIDQGVRAFFAERLVFKAPELSRQSRSWCWLITRQGRIAVLLFRALLLIGTFALVAKLEAVTR
;
A
#
# COMPACT_ATOMS: atom_id res chain seq x y z
N MET A 1 35.10 2.11 -26.59
CA MET A 1 33.74 2.47 -26.11
C MET A 1 33.01 3.08 -27.29
N LYS A 2 31.98 2.42 -27.85
CA LYS A 2 31.23 2.93 -29.00
C LYS A 2 30.55 4.24 -28.59
N GLN A 3 30.89 5.35 -29.24
CA GLN A 3 30.12 6.59 -29.11
C GLN A 3 28.71 6.27 -29.62
N GLY A 4 27.72 6.36 -28.74
CA GLY A 4 26.31 6.21 -29.12
C GLY A 4 25.95 7.22 -30.20
N SER A 5 24.96 6.89 -31.02
CA SER A 5 24.45 7.82 -32.02
C SER A 5 24.01 9.14 -31.35
N LEU A 6 24.15 10.28 -32.03
CA LEU A 6 23.75 11.60 -31.48
C LEU A 6 22.28 11.58 -30.98
N SER A 7 21.40 10.88 -31.70
CA SER A 7 20.01 10.64 -31.32
C SER A 7 19.86 9.92 -29.98
N GLU A 8 20.72 8.94 -29.70
CA GLU A 8 20.71 8.17 -28.46
C GLU A 8 21.19 9.03 -27.28
N GLN A 9 22.20 9.87 -27.50
CA GLN A 9 22.66 10.83 -26.50
C GLN A 9 21.61 11.90 -26.19
N MET A 10 20.95 12.44 -27.22
CA MET A 10 19.86 13.41 -27.04
C MET A 10 18.66 12.80 -26.31
N GLY A 11 18.29 11.55 -26.64
CA GLY A 11 17.22 10.82 -25.96
C GLY A 11 17.54 10.55 -24.49
N ALA A 12 18.77 10.14 -24.18
CA ALA A 12 19.22 9.94 -22.81
C ALA A 12 19.22 11.24 -22.00
N MET A 13 19.65 12.35 -22.60
CA MET A 13 19.66 13.66 -21.94
C MET A 13 18.24 14.15 -21.62
N ALA A 14 17.28 13.99 -22.54
CA ALA A 14 15.88 14.37 -22.30
C ALA A 14 15.25 13.59 -21.14
N LEU A 15 15.56 12.30 -21.02
CA LEU A 15 15.11 11.47 -19.89
C LEU A 15 15.75 11.92 -18.57
N VAL A 16 17.05 12.21 -18.56
CA VAL A 16 17.73 12.72 -17.37
C VAL A 16 17.15 14.07 -16.94
N ASP A 17 16.84 14.96 -17.88
CA ASP A 17 16.22 16.25 -17.57
C ASP A 17 14.80 16.11 -17.01
N GLN A 18 14.00 15.17 -17.54
CA GLN A 18 12.70 14.83 -16.95
C GLN A 18 12.85 14.33 -15.52
N LEU A 19 13.77 13.40 -15.27
CA LEU A 19 14.02 12.87 -13.93
C LEU A 19 14.51 13.96 -12.97
N ARG A 20 15.39 14.86 -13.45
CA ARG A 20 15.91 15.98 -12.65
C ARG A 20 14.78 16.95 -12.27
N LEU A 21 13.89 17.26 -13.20
CA LEU A 21 12.75 18.13 -12.94
C LEU A 21 11.78 17.49 -11.93
N GLN A 22 11.48 16.19 -12.10
CA GLN A 22 10.67 15.43 -11.16
C GLN A 22 11.29 15.38 -9.77
N GLN A 23 12.60 15.11 -9.65
CA GLN A 23 13.30 15.11 -8.37
C GLN A 23 13.25 16.47 -7.68
N ARG A 24 13.38 17.57 -8.44
CA ARG A 24 13.28 18.92 -7.89
C ARG A 24 11.88 19.20 -7.34
N GLN A 25 10.84 18.88 -8.11
CA GLN A 25 9.45 18.99 -7.66
C GLN A 25 9.18 18.13 -6.42
N VAL A 26 9.69 16.89 -6.40
CA VAL A 26 9.57 16.02 -5.23
C VAL A 26 10.25 16.66 -4.02
N GLN A 27 11.47 17.18 -4.13
CA GLN A 27 12.14 17.83 -2.99
C GLN A 27 11.38 19.09 -2.51
N ASP A 28 10.96 19.96 -3.42
CA ASP A 28 10.19 21.18 -3.09
C ASP A 28 8.84 20.88 -2.38
N HIS A 29 8.27 19.68 -2.61
CA HIS A 29 7.03 19.24 -1.99
C HIS A 29 7.23 18.30 -0.79
N LEU A 30 8.39 17.64 -0.67
CA LEU A 30 8.70 16.65 0.37
C LEU A 30 9.57 17.22 1.51
N ASP A 31 9.94 18.51 1.47
CA ASP A 31 10.58 19.23 2.58
C ASP A 31 9.64 19.38 3.79
N LEU A 32 9.44 18.27 4.49
CA LEU A 32 8.54 18.13 5.63
C LEU A 32 8.85 19.11 6.78
N PRO A 33 10.11 19.36 7.18
CA PRO A 33 10.43 20.29 8.26
C PRO A 33 10.01 21.73 7.92
N ARG A 34 10.38 22.21 6.73
CA ARG A 34 10.04 23.57 6.27
C ARG A 34 8.54 23.77 6.16
N ARG A 35 7.82 22.77 5.63
CA ARG A 35 6.35 22.79 5.55
C ARG A 35 5.68 22.81 6.92
N ARG A 36 6.23 22.10 7.91
CA ARG A 36 5.71 22.12 9.29
C ARG A 36 5.84 23.51 9.90
N GLU A 37 6.98 24.16 9.71
CA GLU A 37 7.21 25.53 10.18
C GLU A 37 6.27 26.54 9.51
N GLU A 38 6.11 26.47 8.19
CA GLU A 38 5.16 27.32 7.43
C GLU A 38 3.72 27.17 7.95
N VAL A 39 3.29 25.93 8.23
CA VAL A 39 1.95 25.64 8.74
C VAL A 39 1.80 26.12 10.18
N ALA A 40 2.79 25.85 11.05
CA ALA A 40 2.77 26.32 12.44
C ALA A 40 2.69 27.84 12.52
N GLN A 41 3.43 28.55 11.66
CA GLN A 41 3.40 30.01 11.61
C GLN A 41 2.05 30.54 11.15
N ARG A 42 1.42 29.93 10.14
CA ARG A 42 0.05 30.30 9.72
C ARG A 42 -0.98 30.10 10.83
N ILE A 43 -0.89 28.99 11.56
CA ILE A 43 -1.79 28.69 12.69
C ILE A 43 -1.59 29.71 13.82
N ARG A 44 -0.34 30.04 14.14
CA ARG A 44 -0.01 31.08 15.12
C ARG A 44 -0.63 32.42 14.74
N THR A 45 -0.43 32.88 13.50
CA THR A 45 -1.00 34.14 13.02
C THR A 45 -2.53 34.12 13.08
N TYR A 46 -3.16 32.99 12.77
CA TYR A 46 -4.62 32.83 12.84
C TYR A 46 -5.16 32.99 14.26
N TYR A 47 -4.57 32.32 15.26
CA TYR A 47 -4.99 32.44 16.66
C TYR A 47 -4.70 33.82 17.25
N GLN A 48 -3.56 34.41 16.89
CA GLN A 48 -3.21 35.79 17.29
C GLN A 48 -4.23 36.80 16.73
N ALA A 49 -4.65 36.65 15.48
CA ALA A 49 -5.68 37.50 14.88
C ALA A 49 -7.05 37.38 15.58
N GLN A 50 -7.31 36.27 16.26
CA GLN A 50 -8.52 36.04 17.04
C GLN A 50 -8.40 36.47 18.52
N GLY A 51 -7.24 36.98 18.93
CA GLY A 51 -6.99 37.35 20.32
C GLY A 51 -6.88 36.16 21.28
N ILE A 52 -6.65 34.95 20.76
CA ILE A 52 -6.49 33.74 21.57
C ILE A 52 -5.01 33.53 21.82
N ALA A 53 -4.59 33.63 23.08
CA ALA A 53 -3.23 33.28 23.49
C ALA A 53 -3.09 31.75 23.48
N CYS A 54 -2.40 31.22 22.47
CA CYS A 54 -2.09 29.79 22.36
C CYS A 54 -0.57 29.60 22.49
N ASP A 55 -0.17 28.61 23.29
CA ASP A 55 1.24 28.29 23.51
C ASP A 55 1.87 27.68 22.25
N ASP A 56 3.09 28.13 21.91
CA ASP A 56 3.83 27.70 20.74
C ASP A 56 4.17 26.21 20.78
N ALA A 57 4.40 25.66 21.97
CA ALA A 57 4.67 24.24 22.16
C ALA A 57 3.45 23.38 21.77
N VAL A 58 2.24 23.85 22.08
CA VAL A 58 0.97 23.17 21.75
C VAL A 58 0.72 23.21 20.24
N ILE A 59 1.02 24.34 19.60
CA ILE A 59 0.91 24.48 18.13
C ILE A 59 1.88 23.52 17.43
N ASP A 60 3.15 23.48 17.84
CA ASP A 60 4.13 22.58 17.22
C ASP A 60 3.77 21.10 17.43
N GLN A 61 3.32 20.75 18.64
CA GLN A 61 2.85 19.39 18.93
C GLN A 61 1.65 18.99 18.05
N GLY A 62 0.67 19.88 17.89
CA GLY A 62 -0.50 19.66 17.05
C GLY A 62 -0.13 19.49 15.57
N VAL A 63 0.75 20.35 15.05
CA VAL A 63 1.24 20.24 13.66
C VAL A 63 2.00 18.94 13.45
N ARG A 64 2.87 18.54 14.39
CA ARG A 64 3.58 17.26 14.31
C ARG A 64 2.63 16.07 14.29
N ALA A 65 1.63 16.05 15.16
CA ALA A 65 0.63 14.98 15.22
C ALA A 65 -0.18 14.89 13.91
N PHE A 66 -0.62 16.02 13.37
CA PHE A 66 -1.35 16.08 12.11
C PHE A 66 -0.55 15.52 10.92
N PHE A 67 0.73 15.89 10.81
CA PHE A 67 1.60 15.37 9.75
C PHE A 67 1.97 13.90 9.95
N ALA A 68 2.07 13.43 11.19
CA ALA A 68 2.33 12.02 11.49
C ALA A 68 1.15 11.14 11.03
N GLU A 69 -0.09 11.56 11.28
CA GLU A 69 -1.28 10.81 10.89
C GLU A 69 -1.46 10.74 9.36
N ARG A 70 -1.07 11.79 8.62
CA ARG A 70 -1.19 11.86 7.15
C ARG A 70 -0.31 10.86 6.41
N LEU A 71 0.78 10.40 7.03
CA LEU A 71 1.72 9.42 6.46
C LEU A 71 1.42 7.98 6.90
N VAL A 72 0.46 7.80 7.80
CA VAL A 72 0.09 6.48 8.28
C VAL A 72 -1.00 5.91 7.39
N PHE A 73 -0.72 4.76 6.80
CA PHE A 73 -1.77 3.95 6.16
C PHE A 73 -2.70 3.41 7.24
N LYS A 74 -3.92 3.96 7.31
CA LYS A 74 -4.99 3.40 8.12
C LYS A 74 -5.66 2.27 7.36
N ALA A 75 -5.26 1.04 7.66
CA ALA A 75 -5.92 -0.13 7.10
C ALA A 75 -7.39 -0.14 7.52
N PRO A 76 -8.34 -0.37 6.59
CA PRO A 76 -9.74 -0.53 6.95
C PRO A 76 -9.89 -1.77 7.85
N GLU A 77 -10.71 -1.66 8.89
CA GLU A 77 -11.00 -2.80 9.75
C GLU A 77 -11.74 -3.87 8.96
N LEU A 78 -11.10 -5.03 8.81
CA LEU A 78 -11.70 -6.18 8.14
C LEU A 78 -12.67 -6.88 9.11
N SER A 79 -13.94 -6.96 8.72
CA SER A 79 -14.92 -7.78 9.43
C SER A 79 -14.48 -9.26 9.48
N ARG A 80 -14.94 -10.01 10.48
CA ARG A 80 -14.62 -11.45 10.58
C ARG A 80 -14.97 -12.22 9.31
N GLN A 81 -16.05 -11.80 8.64
CA GLN A 81 -16.51 -12.38 7.38
C GLN A 81 -15.58 -12.02 6.22
N SER A 82 -15.17 -10.75 6.06
CA SER A 82 -14.23 -10.39 4.98
C SER A 82 -12.88 -11.09 5.15
N ARG A 83 -12.45 -11.31 6.40
CA ARG A 83 -11.24 -12.06 6.72
C ARG A 83 -11.34 -13.55 6.35
N SER A 84 -12.48 -14.20 6.60
CA SER A 84 -12.68 -15.61 6.21
C SER A 84 -12.77 -15.77 4.70
N TRP A 85 -13.48 -14.88 4.00
CA TRP A 85 -13.54 -14.88 2.53
C TRP A 85 -12.17 -14.65 1.90
N CYS A 86 -11.40 -13.68 2.40
CA CYS A 86 -10.05 -13.41 1.91
C CYS A 86 -9.12 -14.62 2.13
N TRP A 87 -9.22 -15.29 3.29
CA TRP A 87 -8.49 -16.53 3.56
C TRP A 87 -8.88 -17.67 2.61
N LEU A 88 -10.18 -17.82 2.34
CA LEU A 88 -10.70 -18.86 1.46
C LEU A 88 -10.25 -18.61 0.01
N ILE A 89 -10.30 -17.36 -0.45
CA ILE A 89 -9.87 -16.94 -1.79
C ILE A 89 -8.37 -17.12 -1.99
N THR A 90 -7.55 -16.64 -1.06
CA THR A 90 -6.07 -16.78 -1.15
C THR A 90 -5.60 -18.23 -1.09
N ARG A 91 -6.42 -19.14 -0.53
CA ARG A 91 -6.11 -20.56 -0.42
C ARG A 91 -6.81 -21.44 -1.45
N GLN A 92 -7.49 -20.87 -2.45
CA GLN A 92 -8.29 -21.59 -3.45
C GLN A 92 -7.54 -22.73 -4.14
N GLY A 93 -6.27 -22.53 -4.52
CA GLY A 93 -5.47 -23.57 -5.17
C GLY A 93 -5.26 -24.82 -4.30
N ARG A 94 -5.09 -24.66 -2.98
CA ARG A 94 -4.93 -25.80 -2.05
C ARG A 94 -6.27 -26.47 -1.74
N ILE A 95 -7.35 -25.69 -1.68
CA ILE A 95 -8.70 -26.21 -1.43
C ILE A 95 -9.16 -27.06 -2.62
N ALA A 96 -8.93 -26.61 -3.85
CA ALA A 96 -9.26 -27.36 -5.07
C ALA A 96 -8.53 -28.71 -5.13
N VAL A 97 -7.24 -28.75 -4.79
CA VAL A 97 -6.46 -30.00 -4.73
C VAL A 97 -6.97 -30.95 -3.65
N LEU A 98 -7.34 -30.45 -2.48
CA LEU A 98 -7.92 -31.26 -1.41
C LEU A 98 -9.29 -31.84 -1.80
N LEU A 99 -10.16 -31.03 -2.42
CA LEU A 99 -11.46 -31.50 -2.92
C LEU A 99 -11.30 -32.55 -4.02
N PHE A 100 -10.39 -32.33 -4.95
CA PHE A 100 -10.09 -33.31 -6.01
C PHE A 100 -9.58 -34.64 -5.45
N ARG A 101 -8.67 -34.59 -4.46
CA ARG A 101 -8.18 -35.78 -3.76
C ARG A 101 -9.29 -36.51 -3.01
N ALA A 102 -10.16 -35.79 -2.30
CA ALA A 102 -11.29 -36.38 -1.61
C ALA A 102 -12.25 -37.08 -2.58
N LEU A 103 -12.52 -36.47 -3.73
CA LEU A 103 -13.41 -37.03 -4.76
C LEU A 103 -12.80 -38.29 -5.40
N LEU A 104 -11.49 -38.32 -5.64
CA LEU A 104 -10.79 -39.53 -6.07
C LEU A 104 -10.85 -40.66 -5.02
N LEU A 105 -10.68 -40.34 -3.73
CA LEU A 105 -10.80 -41.33 -2.65
C LEU A 105 -12.22 -41.90 -2.55
N ILE A 106 -13.24 -41.05 -2.67
CA ILE A 106 -14.64 -41.50 -2.66
C ILE A 106 -14.94 -42.38 -3.89
N GLY A 107 -14.48 -41.99 -5.07
CA GLY A 107 -14.66 -42.76 -6.30
C GLY A 107 -13.98 -44.12 -6.26
N THR A 108 -12.76 -44.18 -5.74
CA THR A 108 -12.03 -45.46 -5.56
C THR A 108 -12.71 -46.36 -4.54
N PHE A 109 -13.18 -45.81 -3.41
CA PHE A 109 -13.93 -46.57 -2.41
C PHE A 109 -15.23 -47.15 -2.98
N ALA A 110 -16.00 -46.36 -3.74
CA ALA A 110 -17.23 -46.83 -4.37
C ALA A 110 -16.98 -47.92 -5.43
N LEU A 111 -15.86 -47.85 -6.16
CA LEU A 111 -15.49 -48.86 -7.16
C LEU A 111 -15.08 -50.18 -6.51
N VAL A 112 -14.33 -50.14 -5.40
CA VAL A 112 -13.99 -51.32 -4.60
C VAL A 112 -15.25 -51.98 -4.04
N ALA A 113 -16.16 -51.20 -3.44
CA ALA A 113 -17.43 -51.72 -2.92
C ALA A 113 -18.29 -52.37 -4.02
N LYS A 114 -18.28 -51.80 -5.24
CA LYS A 114 -19.01 -52.36 -6.39
C LYS A 114 -18.40 -53.67 -6.89
N LEU A 115 -17.07 -53.81 -6.85
CA LEU A 115 -16.40 -55.06 -7.22
C LEU A 115 -16.71 -56.19 -6.24
N GLU A 116 -16.67 -55.92 -4.94
CA GLU A 116 -17.04 -56.92 -3.91
C GLU A 116 -18.48 -57.43 -4.07
N ALA A 117 -19.41 -56.54 -4.47
CA ALA A 117 -20.82 -56.89 -4.70
C ALA A 117 -21.07 -57.71 -5.97
N VAL A 118 -20.16 -57.70 -6.96
CA VAL A 118 -20.28 -58.47 -8.22
C VAL A 118 -19.62 -59.85 -8.11
N THR A 119 -18.61 -60.00 -7.25
CA THR A 119 -17.94 -61.28 -6.98
C THR A 119 -18.67 -62.20 -6.00
N ARG A 120 -19.74 -61.73 -5.36
CA ARG A 120 -20.58 -62.50 -4.41
C ARG A 120 -21.90 -62.87 -5.07
#